data_AF-A0A8S0T9C8-F1
#
_entry.id   AF-A0A8S0T9C8-F1
#
_cell.length_a   1.000
_cell.length_b   1.000
_cell.length_c   1.000
_cell.angle_alpha   90.00
_cell.angle_beta   90.00
_cell.angle_gamma   90.00
#
_symmetry.space_group_name_H-M   'P 1'
#
loop_
_entity.id
_entity.type
_entity.pdbx_description
1 polymer ?
#
loop_
_entity_poly.entity_id
_entity_poly.type
_entity_poly.pdbx_seq_one_letter_code
_entity_poly.pdbx_strand_id
1 'polypeptide(L)'
;MVEQVWNCSEVELLSNSQEHILMKSFVSFKDQNHPKSGVTNPLANDYELFSSSVIYNSKRLLCIPVPDTNPEVLQSKYLFLVQSIELGAMQLIAPLVNGMWTSTTPEEALAILLKEIKRHG
;
A
#
# COMPACT_ATOMS: atom_id res chain seq x y z
N MET A 1 -4.71 5.07 7.09
CA MET A 1 -5.72 4.07 7.49
C MET A 1 -5.94 4.19 8.99
N VAL A 2 -7.11 3.77 9.49
CA VAL A 2 -7.48 3.76 10.91
C VAL A 2 -8.07 2.39 11.22
N GLU A 3 -7.81 1.86 12.41
CA GLU A 3 -8.44 0.65 12.94
C GLU A 3 -9.46 1.04 14.00
N GLN A 4 -10.60 0.35 14.00
CA GLN A 4 -11.71 0.66 14.89
C GLN A 4 -12.46 -0.61 15.29
N VAL A 5 -12.94 -0.64 16.53
CA VAL A 5 -13.74 -1.73 17.08
C VAL A 5 -15.06 -1.19 17.63
N TRP A 6 -16.13 -1.99 17.52
CA TRP A 6 -17.42 -1.68 18.12
C TRP A 6 -17.52 -2.36 19.49
N ASN A 7 -17.63 -1.58 20.57
CA ASN A 7 -17.67 -2.10 21.94
C ASN A 7 -19.10 -2.32 22.48
N CYS A 8 -20.09 -2.49 21.59
CA CYS A 8 -21.52 -2.56 21.90
C CYS A 8 -22.19 -1.23 22.32
N SER A 9 -21.43 -0.16 22.56
CA SER A 9 -21.98 1.17 22.87
C SER A 9 -21.46 2.29 21.97
N GLU A 10 -20.19 2.22 21.58
CA GLU A 10 -19.48 3.23 20.81
C GLU A 10 -18.41 2.61 19.90
N VAL A 11 -17.93 3.41 18.97
CA VAL A 11 -16.79 3.07 18.12
C VAL A 11 -15.53 3.54 18.85
N GLU A 12 -14.66 2.60 19.22
CA GLU A 12 -13.34 2.89 19.74
C GLU A 12 -12.31 2.86 18.61
N LEU A 13 -11.48 3.89 18.50
CA LEU A 13 -10.36 3.93 17.56
C LEU A 13 -9.13 3.32 18.23
N LEU A 14 -8.53 2.32 17.59
CA LEU A 14 -7.35 1.65 18.12
C LEU A 14 -6.08 2.39 17.69
N SER A 15 -5.16 2.54 18.64
CA SER A 15 -3.81 3.02 18.36
C SER A 15 -2.89 1.85 18.04
N ASN A 16 -1.95 2.06 17.14
CA ASN A 16 -0.90 1.06 16.88
C ASN A 16 0.08 0.96 18.06
N SER A 17 1.07 0.06 17.97
CA SER A 17 2.13 -0.11 18.99
C SER A 17 2.99 1.15 19.25
N GLN A 18 2.79 2.22 18.48
CA GLN A 18 3.44 3.52 18.63
C GLN A 18 2.45 4.61 19.08
N GLU A 19 1.28 4.22 19.59
CA GLU A 19 0.23 5.10 20.11
C GLU A 19 -0.41 6.04 19.06
N HIS A 20 -0.29 5.71 17.77
CA HIS A 20 -0.91 6.50 16.70
C HIS A 20 -2.23 5.88 16.21
N ILE A 21 -3.27 6.71 16.18
CA ILE A 21 -4.60 6.36 15.62
C ILE A 21 -4.57 6.39 14.08
N LEU A 22 -3.81 7.32 13.50
CA LEU A 22 -3.66 7.47 12.06
C LEU A 22 -2.38 6.80 11.57
N MET A 23 -2.51 5.96 10.56
CA MET A 23 -1.39 5.22 9.97
C MET A 23 -1.19 5.61 8.50
N LYS A 24 0.06 5.86 8.09
CA LYS A 24 0.38 6.01 6.65
C LYS A 24 0.12 4.67 5.95
N SER A 25 -0.36 4.72 4.71
CA SER A 25 -0.70 3.52 3.94
C SER A 25 0.29 3.30 2.80
N PHE A 26 1.34 2.53 3.08
CA PHE A 26 2.34 2.13 2.10
C PHE A 26 2.94 0.74 2.40
N VAL A 27 3.49 0.11 1.38
CA VAL A 27 4.23 -1.17 1.48
C VAL A 27 5.62 -0.97 0.89
N SER A 28 6.64 -1.34 1.66
CA SER A 28 8.04 -1.26 1.25
C SER A 28 8.58 -2.64 0.90
N PHE A 29 9.16 -2.74 -0.29
CA PHE A 29 9.76 -3.96 -0.83
C PHE A 29 11.29 -3.91 -0.73
N LYS A 30 11.84 -3.44 0.39
CA LYS A 30 13.31 -3.38 0.60
C LYS A 30 13.98 -4.77 0.61
N ASP A 31 13.24 -5.82 0.95
CA ASP A 31 13.69 -7.21 0.94
C ASP A 31 12.69 -8.04 0.11
N GLN A 32 13.19 -8.73 -0.92
CA GLN A 32 12.36 -9.51 -1.86
C GLN A 32 11.59 -10.63 -1.16
N ASN A 33 12.12 -11.17 -0.06
CA ASN A 33 11.51 -12.29 0.66
C ASN A 33 10.56 -11.82 1.77
N HIS A 34 10.65 -10.55 2.16
CA HIS A 34 9.90 -10.00 3.28
C HIS A 34 9.46 -8.57 2.97
N PRO A 35 8.46 -8.37 2.08
CA PRO A 35 7.84 -7.07 1.92
C PRO A 35 7.27 -6.64 3.27
N LYS A 36 7.68 -5.46 3.74
CA LYS A 36 7.23 -4.91 5.02
C LYS A 36 6.20 -3.84 4.72
N SER A 37 5.01 -4.00 5.29
CA SER A 37 4.07 -2.89 5.37
C SER A 37 4.67 -1.84 6.29
N GLY A 38 4.76 -0.60 5.82
CA GLY A 38 5.15 0.51 6.66
C GLY A 38 3.91 1.08 7.34
N VAL A 39 3.45 0.43 8.41
CA VAL A 39 2.56 1.09 9.37
C VAL A 39 3.44 1.93 10.30
N THR A 40 4.16 2.89 9.73
CA THR A 40 5.07 3.75 10.51
C THR A 40 4.35 5.01 10.95
N ASN A 41 4.80 5.53 12.11
CA ASN A 41 4.53 6.85 12.65
C ASN A 41 4.08 7.87 11.57
N PRO A 42 2.99 8.64 11.77
CA PRO A 42 2.64 9.78 10.92
C PRO A 42 3.81 10.73 10.62
N LEU A 43 4.79 10.80 11.51
CA LEU A 43 6.01 11.60 11.43
C LEU A 43 7.20 10.87 10.77
N ALA A 44 7.04 9.61 10.35
CA ALA A 44 8.08 8.85 9.69
C ALA A 44 8.49 9.54 8.37
N ASN A 45 9.80 9.63 8.19
CA ASN A 45 10.48 10.45 7.20
C ASN A 45 9.95 10.20 5.77
N ASP A 46 9.36 11.22 5.15
CA ASP A 46 8.74 11.10 3.81
C ASP A 46 9.76 10.69 2.73
N TYR A 47 11.05 10.83 2.99
CA TYR A 47 12.13 10.34 2.13
C TYR A 47 12.06 8.83 1.84
N GLU A 48 11.57 8.01 2.78
CA GLU A 48 11.38 6.58 2.50
C GLU A 48 10.18 6.31 1.58
N LEU A 49 9.16 7.18 1.62
CA LEU A 49 7.98 7.07 0.74
C LEU A 49 8.29 7.38 -0.72
N PHE A 50 9.26 8.26 -0.99
CA PHE A 50 9.67 8.62 -2.35
C PHE A 50 10.71 7.66 -2.95
N SER A 51 10.56 6.36 -2.70
CA SER A 51 11.37 5.30 -3.31
C SER A 51 10.55 4.51 -4.32
N SER A 52 11.17 4.12 -5.44
CA SER A 52 10.56 3.19 -6.40
C SER A 52 10.33 1.78 -5.84
N SER A 53 10.92 1.47 -4.67
CA SER A 53 10.69 0.22 -3.93
C SER A 53 9.45 0.27 -3.01
N VAL A 54 8.72 1.39 -2.99
CA VAL A 54 7.58 1.61 -2.09
C VAL A 54 6.30 1.82 -2.89
N ILE A 55 5.27 1.03 -2.56
CA ILE A 55 3.93 1.17 -3.11
C ILE A 55 3.10 2.01 -2.14
N TYR A 56 2.55 3.12 -2.61
CA TYR A 56 1.63 4.00 -1.89
C TYR A 56 0.36 4.23 -2.72
N ASN A 57 -0.70 4.73 -2.09
CA ASN A 57 -1.99 4.98 -2.74
C ASN A 57 -2.58 3.74 -3.45
N SER A 58 -2.27 2.52 -3.00
CA SER A 58 -2.77 1.26 -3.57
C SER A 58 -4.30 1.21 -3.62
N LYS A 59 -4.99 1.84 -2.66
CA LYS A 59 -6.46 1.98 -2.66
C LYS A 59 -7.02 2.64 -3.92
N ARG A 60 -6.29 3.59 -4.53
CA ARG A 60 -6.72 4.26 -5.76
C ARG A 60 -6.58 3.37 -6.99
N LEU A 61 -5.80 2.29 -6.90
CA LEU A 61 -5.56 1.36 -7.99
C LEU A 61 -6.55 0.18 -7.98
N LEU A 62 -7.22 -0.06 -6.85
CA LEU A 62 -8.21 -1.12 -6.69
C LEU A 62 -9.33 -0.99 -7.74
N CYS A 63 -9.68 -2.11 -8.35
CA CYS A 63 -10.83 -2.25 -9.25
C CYS A 63 -10.85 -1.31 -10.47
N ILE A 64 -9.72 -0.73 -10.89
CA ILE A 64 -9.65 -0.03 -12.17
C ILE A 64 -9.49 -1.09 -13.30
N PRO A 65 -10.36 -1.16 -14.32
CA PRO A 65 -10.26 -2.22 -15.33
C PRO A 65 -9.03 -2.06 -16.25
N VAL A 66 -8.66 -0.82 -16.56
CA VAL A 66 -7.55 -0.49 -17.47
C VAL A 66 -6.79 0.72 -16.91
N PRO A 67 -5.81 0.51 -16.01
CA PRO A 67 -5.04 1.59 -15.41
C PRO A 67 -4.27 2.42 -16.46
N ASP A 68 -3.79 1.77 -17.51
CA ASP A 68 -2.96 2.38 -18.55
C ASP A 68 -3.72 3.41 -19.41
N THR A 69 -5.05 3.41 -19.34
CA THR A 69 -5.91 4.40 -20.01
C THR A 69 -6.63 5.31 -19.02
N ASN A 70 -6.49 5.07 -17.71
CA ASN A 70 -7.19 5.85 -16.70
C ASN A 70 -6.46 7.19 -16.48
N PRO A 71 -7.12 8.33 -16.74
CA PRO A 71 -6.48 9.64 -16.61
C PRO A 71 -6.00 9.94 -15.19
N GLU A 72 -6.65 9.42 -14.15
CA GLU A 72 -6.20 9.59 -12.78
C GLU A 72 -4.87 8.87 -12.51
N VAL A 73 -4.69 7.70 -13.11
CA VAL A 73 -3.44 6.92 -12.99
C VAL A 73 -2.36 7.55 -13.86
N LEU A 74 -2.68 7.96 -15.09
CA LEU A 74 -1.71 8.58 -16.01
C LEU A 74 -1.20 9.94 -15.53
N GLN A 75 -2.05 10.73 -14.86
CA GLN A 75 -1.65 12.03 -14.30
C GLN A 75 -0.94 11.90 -12.94
N SER A 76 -1.03 10.73 -12.32
CA SER A 76 -0.39 10.50 -11.04
C SER A 76 1.12 10.33 -11.20
N LYS A 77 1.87 10.82 -10.21
CA LYS A 77 3.33 10.69 -10.16
C LYS A 77 3.70 9.48 -9.29
N TYR A 78 3.37 8.28 -9.76
CA TYR A 78 3.86 7.05 -9.14
C TYR A 78 5.34 6.85 -9.46
N LEU A 79 6.13 6.43 -8.46
CA LEU A 79 7.54 6.07 -8.63
C LEU A 79 7.74 4.57 -8.93
N PHE A 80 6.65 3.83 -9.01
CA PHE A 80 6.56 2.44 -9.40
C PHE A 80 5.75 2.32 -10.69
N LEU A 81 5.87 1.20 -11.39
CA LEU A 81 5.11 0.97 -12.61
C LEU A 81 3.71 0.45 -12.26
N VAL A 82 2.72 0.88 -13.04
CA VAL A 82 1.36 0.32 -13.06
C VAL A 82 1.12 -0.17 -14.48
N GLN A 83 0.72 -1.43 -14.64
CA GLN A 83 0.52 -2.06 -15.94
C GLN A 83 -0.72 -2.95 -15.92
N SER A 84 -1.47 -2.96 -17.02
CA SER A 84 -2.53 -3.95 -17.26
C SER A 84 -1.99 -5.19 -18.00
N ILE A 85 -2.44 -6.38 -17.60
CA ILE A 85 -2.26 -7.60 -18.39
C ILE A 85 -3.60 -7.96 -19.04
N GLU A 86 -3.58 -8.20 -20.35
CA GLU A 86 -4.76 -8.56 -21.16
C GLU A 86 -5.42 -9.90 -20.74
N LEU A 87 -4.74 -10.71 -19.92
CA LEU A 87 -5.28 -11.91 -19.30
C LEU A 87 -6.13 -11.53 -18.08
N GLY A 88 -7.42 -11.30 -18.29
CA GLY A 88 -8.41 -11.16 -17.22
C GLY A 88 -8.48 -9.80 -16.54
N ALA A 89 -7.98 -8.73 -17.19
CA ALA A 89 -7.99 -7.35 -16.67
C ALA A 89 -7.28 -7.22 -15.30
N MET A 90 -6.21 -7.99 -15.11
CA MET A 90 -5.43 -7.98 -13.88
C MET A 90 -4.40 -6.86 -13.92
N GLN A 91 -4.37 -6.07 -12.85
CA GLN A 91 -3.38 -5.02 -12.70
C GLN A 91 -2.12 -5.54 -12.01
N LEU A 92 -0.98 -5.17 -12.56
CA LEU A 92 0.29 -5.30 -11.87
C LEU A 92 0.82 -3.94 -11.48
N ILE A 93 1.28 -3.88 -10.23
CA ILE A 93 2.15 -2.85 -9.72
C ILE A 93 3.55 -3.45 -9.65
N ALA A 94 4.54 -2.76 -10.20
CA ALA A 94 5.93 -3.20 -10.12
C ALA A 94 6.80 -2.18 -9.36
N PRO A 95 7.10 -2.41 -8.07
CA PRO A 95 8.18 -1.73 -7.39
C PRO A 95 9.56 -2.21 -7.87
N LEU A 96 10.55 -1.32 -7.83
CA LEU A 96 11.94 -1.63 -8.14
C LEU A 96 12.67 -2.07 -6.87
N VAL A 97 13.11 -3.34 -6.84
CA VAL A 97 13.74 -3.97 -5.68
C VAL A 97 15.08 -4.55 -6.09
N ASN A 98 16.18 -4.07 -5.49
CA ASN A 98 17.54 -4.52 -5.80
C ASN A 98 17.85 -4.47 -7.31
N GLY A 99 17.37 -3.43 -8.01
CA GLY A 99 17.55 -3.28 -9.45
C GLY A 99 16.66 -4.17 -10.33
N MET A 100 15.76 -4.97 -9.74
CA MET A 100 14.82 -5.82 -10.46
C MET A 100 13.37 -5.39 -10.19
N TRP A 101 12.56 -5.34 -11.26
CA TRP A 101 11.12 -5.10 -11.14
C TRP A 101 10.45 -6.36 -10.59
N THR A 102 9.71 -6.21 -9.49
CA THR A 102 8.95 -7.30 -8.89
C THR A 102 7.48 -7.02 -9.09
N SER A 103 6.69 -7.95 -9.63
CA SER A 103 5.25 -7.74 -9.83
C SER A 103 4.45 -8.09 -8.58
N THR A 104 3.47 -7.27 -8.24
CA THR A 104 2.42 -7.56 -7.25
C THR A 104 1.10 -6.95 -7.72
N THR A 105 -0.04 -7.31 -7.14
CA THR A 105 -1.31 -6.64 -7.43
C THR A 105 -1.65 -5.56 -6.39
N PRO A 106 -2.54 -4.60 -6.71
CA PRO A 106 -3.08 -3.68 -5.71
C PRO A 106 -3.71 -4.40 -4.49
N GLU A 107 -4.37 -5.55 -4.73
CA GLU A 107 -5.01 -6.38 -3.70
C GLU A 107 -3.98 -7.06 -2.79
N GLU A 108 -2.89 -7.60 -3.35
CA GLU A 108 -1.80 -8.19 -2.56
C GLU A 108 -1.10 -7.14 -1.70
N ALA A 109 -0.81 -5.97 -2.26
CA ALA A 109 -0.24 -4.85 -1.51
C ALA A 109 -1.18 -4.40 -0.37
N LEU A 110 -2.50 -4.38 -0.62
CA LEU A 110 -3.49 -4.10 0.42
C LEU A 110 -3.54 -5.20 1.48
N ALA A 111 -3.44 -6.48 1.10
CA ALA A 111 -3.45 -7.60 2.02
C ALA A 111 -2.25 -7.55 2.98
N ILE A 112 -1.06 -7.20 2.48
CA ILE A 112 0.14 -6.96 3.30
C ILE A 112 -0.14 -5.86 4.34
N LEU A 113 -0.80 -4.78 3.92
CA LEU A 113 -1.14 -3.65 4.80
C LEU A 113 -2.18 -4.02 5.87
N LEU A 114 -3.24 -4.73 5.49
CA LEU A 114 -4.27 -5.18 6.42
C LEU A 114 -3.73 -6.19 7.43
N LYS A 115 -2.83 -7.08 7.00
CA LYS A 115 -2.16 -8.03 7.89
C LYS A 115 -1.33 -7.31 8.96
N GLU A 116 -0.68 -6.21 8.61
CA GLU A 116 0.13 -5.45 9.55
C GLU A 116 -0.76 -4.73 10.58
N ILE A 117 -1.89 -4.16 10.16
CA ILE A 117 -2.82 -3.49 11.08
C ILE A 117 -3.38 -4.49 12.10
N LYS A 118 -3.86 -5.64 11.63
CA LYS A 118 -4.34 -6.72 12.51
C LYS A 118 -3.28 -7.25 13.50
N ARG A 119 -1.99 -7.05 13.21
CA ARG A 119 -0.89 -7.48 14.10
C ARG A 119 -0.62 -6.47 15.22
N HIS A 120 -0.98 -5.21 15.03
CA HIS A 120 -0.68 -4.12 15.97
C HIS A 120 -1.90 -3.61 16.75
N GLY A 121 -3.12 -4.05 16.43
CA GLY A 121 -4.33 -3.92 17.25
C GLY A 121 -4.61 -5.18 18.07
#